data_AF-A0A4W3GVU4-F1
#
_entry.id   AF-A0A4W3GVU4-F1
#
_cell.length_a   1.000
_cell.length_b   1.000
_cell.length_c   1.000
_cell.angle_alpha   90.00
_cell.angle_beta   90.00
_cell.angle_gamma   90.00
#
_symmetry.space_group_name_H-M   'P 1'
#
loop_
_entity.id
_entity.type
_entity.pdbx_description
1 polymer ?
#
loop_
_entity_poly.entity_id
_entity_poly.type
_entity_poly.pdbx_seq_one_letter_code
_entity_poly.pdbx_strand_id
1 'polypeptide(L)'
;MDTLIRRLQMYSKNLEHLVEERTVLYKAERDRADRLNSMLLPEPVVKSLKETGRVEPELFEEVTIYFSDIVGFTTICKYSSPMEVVDMLNDMYKNFDRILDNHDVYKVETIGDAYMVASGLPKRNGNRHAVDIASMALDILTFMGSFELAHLPGLPVWIRIGIHSGPCAAGVVGIKMPRYCLFGDMVNTASRMESTGLPLRIHVSQSTINILKRTGCRFEYEIRGETFLKGKGTQITYWLTGETHRNCKLPAPPSAENLQRLQADFAQMIITSLEKRKSSGYQSASQGSSNDWDLEYLQLNSSDILSTYL
;
A
#
# COMPACT_ATOMS: atom_id res chain seq x y z
N MET A 1 -27.75 -30.24 -55.38
CA MET A 1 -28.31 -29.44 -54.27
C MET A 1 -27.67 -29.82 -52.94
N ASP A 2 -27.59 -31.10 -52.59
CA ASP A 2 -27.06 -31.57 -51.30
C ASP A 2 -25.59 -31.19 -51.02
N THR A 3 -24.74 -31.14 -52.05
CA THR A 3 -23.33 -30.74 -51.91
C THR A 3 -23.13 -29.27 -51.56
N LEU A 4 -24.05 -28.40 -52.00
CA LEU A 4 -23.98 -26.96 -51.72
C LEU A 4 -24.48 -26.66 -50.30
N ILE A 5 -25.57 -27.32 -49.90
CA ILE A 5 -26.15 -27.23 -48.55
C ILE A 5 -25.15 -27.71 -47.50
N ARG A 6 -24.46 -28.84 -47.76
CA ARG A 6 -23.45 -29.37 -46.84
C ARG A 6 -22.24 -28.44 -46.70
N ARG A 7 -21.84 -27.76 -47.79
CA ARG A 7 -20.76 -26.74 -47.76
C ARG A 7 -21.18 -25.53 -46.92
N LEU A 8 -22.39 -25.01 -47.13
CA LEU A 8 -22.94 -23.90 -46.33
C LEU A 8 -23.04 -24.24 -44.83
N GLN A 9 -23.48 -25.45 -44.49
CA GLN A 9 -23.53 -25.91 -43.09
C GLN A 9 -22.13 -26.00 -42.46
N MET A 10 -21.13 -26.49 -43.20
CA MET A 10 -19.74 -26.52 -42.73
C MET A 10 -19.18 -25.11 -42.53
N TYR A 11 -19.46 -24.18 -43.45
CA TYR A 11 -19.07 -22.78 -43.26
C TYR A 11 -19.76 -22.15 -42.05
N SER A 12 -21.06 -22.38 -41.83
CA SER A 12 -21.76 -21.86 -40.64
C SER A 12 -21.13 -22.37 -39.35
N LYS A 13 -20.90 -23.69 -39.23
CA LYS A 13 -20.26 -24.28 -38.06
C LYS A 13 -18.85 -23.74 -37.82
N ASN A 14 -18.05 -23.62 -38.88
CA ASN A 14 -16.70 -23.07 -38.75
C ASN A 14 -16.73 -21.59 -38.34
N LEU A 15 -17.70 -20.82 -38.83
CA LEU A 15 -17.84 -19.41 -38.48
C LEU A 15 -18.31 -19.23 -37.04
N GLU A 16 -19.28 -20.04 -36.60
CA GLU A 16 -19.73 -20.11 -35.21
C GLU A 16 -18.57 -20.45 -34.28
N HIS A 17 -17.79 -21.47 -34.61
CA HIS A 17 -16.62 -21.85 -33.84
C HIS A 17 -15.57 -20.74 -33.78
N LEU A 18 -15.28 -20.09 -34.91
CA LEU A 18 -14.33 -18.97 -34.96
C LEU A 18 -14.81 -17.73 -34.19
N VAL A 19 -16.12 -17.45 -34.23
CA VAL A 19 -16.74 -16.36 -33.47
C VAL A 19 -16.65 -16.66 -31.97
N GLU A 20 -16.94 -17.90 -31.57
CA GLU A 20 -16.84 -18.33 -30.18
C GLU A 20 -15.40 -18.23 -29.66
N GLU A 21 -14.44 -18.76 -30.41
CA GLU A 21 -13.01 -18.70 -30.09
C GLU A 21 -12.53 -17.24 -29.95
N ARG A 22 -12.85 -16.38 -30.93
CA ARG A 22 -12.51 -14.95 -30.84
C ARG A 22 -13.18 -14.29 -29.65
N THR A 23 -14.45 -14.58 -29.38
CA THR A 23 -15.19 -13.99 -28.26
C THR A 23 -14.56 -14.36 -26.92
N VAL A 24 -14.11 -15.61 -26.76
CA VAL A 24 -13.37 -16.07 -25.58
C VAL A 24 -12.06 -15.32 -25.41
N LEU A 25 -11.26 -15.20 -26.47
CA LEU A 25 -9.99 -14.46 -26.44
C LEU A 25 -10.19 -12.98 -26.12
N TYR A 26 -11.16 -12.32 -26.78
CA TYR A 26 -11.50 -10.92 -26.51
C TYR A 26 -11.94 -10.72 -25.06
N LYS A 27 -12.73 -11.64 -24.51
CA LYS A 27 -13.16 -11.59 -23.11
C LYS A 27 -11.98 -11.75 -22.16
N ALA A 28 -11.10 -12.71 -22.40
CA ALA A 28 -9.91 -12.93 -21.58
C ALA A 28 -8.99 -11.70 -21.56
N GLU A 29 -8.78 -11.07 -22.71
CA GLU A 29 -7.94 -9.86 -22.81
C GLU A 29 -8.61 -8.65 -22.14
N ARG A 30 -9.93 -8.51 -22.31
CA ARG A 30 -10.69 -7.47 -21.59
C ARG A 30 -10.61 -7.66 -20.08
N ASP A 31 -10.77 -8.88 -19.60
CA ASP A 31 -10.73 -9.18 -18.17
C ASP A 31 -9.31 -8.95 -17.60
N ARG A 32 -8.25 -9.17 -18.39
CA ARG A 32 -6.87 -8.78 -18.02
C ARG A 32 -6.71 -7.27 -17.90
N ALA A 33 -7.15 -6.52 -18.90
CA ALA A 33 -7.09 -5.06 -18.88
C ALA A 33 -7.89 -4.49 -17.69
N ASP A 34 -9.04 -5.09 -17.38
CA ASP A 34 -9.90 -4.69 -16.27
C ASP A 34 -9.23 -4.93 -14.92
N ARG A 35 -8.55 -6.07 -14.74
CA ARG A 35 -7.75 -6.35 -13.54
C ARG A 35 -6.63 -5.33 -13.36
N LEU A 36 -5.86 -5.06 -14.41
CA LEU A 36 -4.78 -4.07 -14.35
C LEU A 36 -5.30 -2.67 -13.99
N ASN A 37 -6.44 -2.27 -14.57
CA ASN A 37 -7.07 -1.00 -14.23
C ASN A 37 -7.52 -0.93 -12.76
N SER A 38 -8.05 -2.03 -12.22
CA SER A 38 -8.45 -2.11 -10.80
C SER A 38 -7.27 -2.10 -9.83
N MET A 39 -6.06 -2.46 -10.28
CA MET A 39 -4.83 -2.34 -9.49
C MET A 39 -4.34 -0.89 -9.41
N LEU A 40 -4.63 -0.06 -10.41
CA LEU A 40 -4.18 1.33 -10.49
C LEU A 40 -5.20 2.31 -9.90
N LEU A 41 -6.48 2.06 -10.13
CA LEU A 41 -7.56 2.95 -9.75
C LEU A 41 -8.67 2.18 -9.04
N PRO A 42 -9.40 2.82 -8.11
CA PRO A 42 -10.52 2.17 -7.46
C PRO A 42 -11.61 1.75 -8.46
N GLU A 43 -12.27 0.60 -8.25
CA GLU A 43 -13.28 0.08 -9.18
C GLU A 43 -14.38 1.09 -9.58
N PRO A 44 -14.96 1.89 -8.65
CA PRO A 44 -15.99 2.86 -9.02
C PRO A 44 -15.46 3.95 -9.96
N VAL A 45 -14.18 4.28 -9.82
CA VAL A 45 -13.47 5.27 -10.64
C VAL A 45 -13.21 4.68 -12.03
N VAL A 46 -12.73 3.44 -12.11
CA VAL A 46 -12.52 2.73 -13.38
C VAL A 46 -13.83 2.61 -14.16
N LYS A 47 -14.93 2.25 -13.49
CA LYS A 47 -16.25 2.15 -14.12
C LYS A 47 -16.71 3.49 -14.68
N SER A 48 -16.61 4.56 -13.87
CA SER A 48 -16.97 5.92 -14.29
C SER A 48 -16.13 6.41 -15.49
N LEU A 49 -14.83 6.13 -15.49
CA LEU A 49 -13.93 6.45 -16.62
C LEU A 49 -14.31 5.71 -17.89
N LYS A 50 -14.70 4.43 -17.81
CA LYS A 50 -15.14 3.65 -18.97
C LYS A 50 -16.48 4.14 -19.54
N GLU A 51 -17.42 4.50 -18.67
CA GLU A 51 -18.78 4.87 -19.09
C GLU A 51 -18.87 6.32 -19.57
N THR A 52 -18.21 7.25 -18.88
CA THR A 52 -18.39 8.69 -19.11
C THR A 52 -17.11 9.41 -19.57
N GLY A 53 -15.95 8.74 -19.53
CA GLY A 53 -14.66 9.34 -19.85
C GLY A 53 -14.14 10.34 -18.80
N ARG A 54 -14.88 10.55 -17.70
CA ARG A 54 -14.54 11.52 -16.64
C ARG A 54 -14.95 11.01 -15.26
N VAL A 55 -14.33 11.58 -14.24
CA VAL A 55 -14.69 11.33 -12.83
C VAL A 55 -14.80 12.68 -12.16
N GLU A 56 -16.01 13.03 -11.75
CA GLU A 56 -16.25 14.27 -11.03
C GLU A 56 -15.65 14.17 -9.62
N PRO A 57 -14.96 15.21 -9.11
CA PRO A 57 -14.49 15.21 -7.73
C PRO A 57 -15.64 15.10 -6.73
N GLU A 58 -15.46 14.30 -5.70
CA GLU A 58 -16.44 14.11 -4.63
C GLU A 58 -15.88 14.61 -3.29
N LEU A 59 -16.74 15.25 -2.48
CA LEU A 59 -16.43 15.65 -1.12
C LEU A 59 -16.85 14.55 -0.13
N PHE A 60 -15.91 14.03 0.63
CA PHE A 60 -16.14 13.08 1.70
C PHE A 60 -16.08 13.80 3.06
N GLU A 61 -17.08 13.57 3.90
CA GLU A 61 -17.21 14.27 5.19
C GLU A 61 -16.33 13.65 6.26
N GLU A 62 -16.24 12.32 6.26
CA GLU A 62 -15.42 11.55 7.20
C GLU A 62 -14.65 10.47 6.45
N VAL A 63 -13.33 10.59 6.48
CA VAL A 63 -12.35 9.65 5.95
C VAL A 63 -11.27 9.50 7.02
N THR A 64 -10.69 8.32 7.15
CA THR A 64 -9.48 8.12 7.98
C THR A 64 -8.29 7.84 7.08
N ILE A 65 -7.20 8.58 7.29
CA ILE A 65 -5.93 8.40 6.60
C ILE A 65 -4.92 7.82 7.59
N TYR A 66 -4.26 6.76 7.14
CA TYR A 66 -3.03 6.21 7.68
C TYR A 66 -1.84 6.77 6.89
N PHE A 67 -0.80 7.17 7.60
CA PHE A 67 0.46 7.59 7.03
C PHE A 67 1.59 6.90 7.80
N SER A 68 2.54 6.29 7.11
CA SER A 68 3.76 5.79 7.74
C SER A 68 5.01 6.14 6.96
N ASP A 69 6.13 6.22 7.67
CA ASP A 69 7.45 6.58 7.14
C ASP A 69 8.53 5.75 7.84
N ILE A 70 9.62 5.44 7.13
CA ILE A 70 10.72 4.65 7.68
C ILE A 70 11.67 5.56 8.46
N VAL A 71 11.93 5.21 9.71
CA VAL A 71 12.88 5.95 10.54
C VAL A 71 14.30 5.76 10.00
N GLY A 72 14.93 6.86 9.58
CA GLY A 72 16.32 6.84 9.13
C GLY A 72 16.50 6.35 7.70
N PHE A 73 15.45 6.34 6.87
CA PHE A 73 15.51 5.92 5.47
C PHE A 73 16.63 6.59 4.67
N THR A 74 16.80 7.91 4.81
CA THR A 74 17.90 8.65 4.16
C THR A 74 19.28 8.09 4.52
N THR A 75 19.47 7.63 5.76
CA THR A 75 20.71 7.02 6.20
C THR A 75 20.89 5.64 5.59
N ILE A 76 19.83 4.82 5.51
CA ILE A 76 19.86 3.52 4.83
C ILE A 76 20.27 3.72 3.36
N CYS A 77 19.61 4.63 2.66
CA CYS A 77 19.92 4.96 1.26
C CYS A 77 21.34 5.47 1.02
N LYS A 78 21.98 6.07 2.04
CA LYS A 78 23.37 6.55 1.95
C LYS A 78 24.38 5.40 1.97
N TYR A 79 24.09 4.31 2.67
CA TYR A 79 25.03 3.21 2.91
C TYR A 79 24.68 1.92 2.16
N SER A 80 23.44 1.76 1.72
CA SER A 80 22.98 0.64 0.88
C SER A 80 23.06 1.00 -0.60
N SER A 81 23.20 -0.02 -1.46
CA SER A 81 23.09 0.18 -2.91
C SER A 81 21.64 0.49 -3.31
N PRO A 82 21.42 1.19 -4.44
CA PRO A 82 20.06 1.46 -4.93
C PRO A 82 19.22 0.20 -5.12
N MET A 83 19.84 -0.92 -5.55
CA MET A 83 19.13 -2.19 -5.72
C MET A 83 18.67 -2.77 -4.38
N GLU A 84 19.54 -2.75 -3.37
CA GLU A 84 19.19 -3.22 -2.02
C GLU A 84 18.08 -2.37 -1.37
N VAL A 85 18.03 -1.07 -1.66
CA VAL A 85 16.95 -0.18 -1.20
C VAL A 85 15.63 -0.53 -1.89
N VAL A 86 15.65 -0.80 -3.19
CA VAL A 86 14.44 -1.20 -3.95
C VAL A 86 13.91 -2.54 -3.44
N ASP A 87 14.79 -3.53 -3.26
CA ASP A 87 14.41 -4.85 -2.75
C ASP A 87 13.79 -4.75 -1.35
N MET A 88 14.41 -3.94 -0.46
CA MET A 88 13.87 -3.66 0.86
C MET A 88 12.46 -3.07 0.83
N LEU A 89 12.24 -2.05 -0.01
CA LEU A 89 10.93 -1.41 -0.12
C LEU A 89 9.89 -2.38 -0.68
N ASN A 90 10.26 -3.18 -1.69
CA ASN A 90 9.37 -4.18 -2.28
C ASN A 90 8.97 -5.26 -1.26
N ASP A 91 9.92 -5.79 -0.49
CA ASP A 91 9.64 -6.79 0.54
C ASP A 91 8.72 -6.26 1.62
N MET A 92 8.96 -5.02 2.07
CA MET A 92 8.13 -4.36 3.06
C MET A 92 6.72 -4.08 2.55
N TYR A 93 6.59 -3.46 1.37
CA TYR A 93 5.30 -3.10 0.78
C TYR A 93 4.50 -4.31 0.33
N LYS A 94 5.11 -5.39 -0.14
CA LYS A 94 4.41 -6.64 -0.45
C LYS A 94 3.72 -7.22 0.78
N ASN A 95 4.37 -7.17 1.94
CA ASN A 95 3.77 -7.62 3.19
C ASN A 95 2.68 -6.66 3.68
N PHE A 96 2.87 -5.34 3.50
CA PHE A 96 1.84 -4.37 3.84
C PHE A 96 0.59 -4.55 2.97
N ASP A 97 0.76 -4.68 1.65
CA ASP A 97 -0.32 -4.89 0.70
C ASP A 97 -1.11 -6.18 1.05
N ARG A 98 -0.42 -7.26 1.47
CA ARG A 98 -1.09 -8.48 1.96
C ARG A 98 -1.92 -8.25 3.24
N ILE A 99 -1.50 -7.33 4.11
CA ILE A 99 -2.28 -6.94 5.29
C ILE A 99 -3.50 -6.15 4.83
N LEU A 100 -3.33 -5.19 3.92
CA LEU A 100 -4.39 -4.34 3.38
C LEU A 100 -5.54 -5.16 2.79
N ASP A 101 -5.25 -6.28 2.10
CA ASP A 101 -6.26 -7.17 1.51
C ASP A 101 -7.32 -7.68 2.52
N ASN A 102 -7.02 -7.65 3.82
CA ASN A 102 -7.94 -8.09 4.88
C ASN A 102 -8.79 -6.95 5.47
N HIS A 103 -8.60 -5.70 5.02
CA HIS A 103 -9.24 -4.51 5.56
C HIS A 103 -9.97 -3.73 4.45
N ASP A 104 -11.04 -3.02 4.79
CA ASP A 104 -11.74 -2.15 3.83
C ASP A 104 -11.00 -0.81 3.66
N VAL A 105 -9.90 -0.84 2.91
CA VAL A 105 -8.95 0.26 2.76
C VAL A 105 -8.48 0.44 1.31
N TYR A 106 -8.04 1.64 0.97
CA TYR A 106 -7.51 2.00 -0.35
C TYR A 106 -6.10 2.57 -0.22
N LYS A 107 -5.15 1.97 -0.92
CA LYS A 107 -3.77 2.45 -1.03
C LYS A 107 -3.70 3.70 -1.90
N VAL A 108 -3.16 4.78 -1.36
CA VAL A 108 -2.97 6.04 -2.08
C VAL A 108 -1.55 6.08 -2.61
N GLU A 109 -1.37 6.50 -3.86
CA GLU A 109 -0.02 6.66 -4.44
C GLU A 109 0.79 7.70 -3.66
N THR A 110 2.00 7.31 -3.25
CA THR A 110 2.96 8.15 -2.51
C THR A 110 4.30 8.25 -3.24
N ILE A 111 5.15 9.13 -2.72
CA ILE A 111 6.53 9.33 -3.21
C ILE A 111 7.49 8.91 -2.09
N GLY A 112 8.48 8.08 -2.42
CA GLY A 112 9.54 7.68 -1.50
C GLY A 112 9.17 6.49 -0.60
N ASP A 113 9.59 6.55 0.66
CA ASP A 113 9.36 5.55 1.71
C ASP A 113 8.08 5.79 2.52
N ALA A 114 7.34 6.85 2.19
CA ALA A 114 6.03 7.10 2.75
C ALA A 114 5.02 6.07 2.23
N TYR A 115 4.20 5.53 3.12
CA TYR A 115 3.11 4.62 2.79
C TYR A 115 1.79 5.20 3.29
N MET A 116 0.87 5.48 2.36
CA MET A 116 -0.40 6.15 2.64
C MET A 116 -1.58 5.26 2.28
N VAL A 117 -2.52 5.16 3.20
CA VAL A 117 -3.73 4.35 3.04
C VAL A 117 -4.91 5.15 3.57
N ALA A 118 -6.06 5.05 2.92
CA ALA A 118 -7.29 5.73 3.32
C ALA A 118 -8.45 4.74 3.41
N SER A 119 -9.41 5.02 4.29
CA SER A 119 -10.70 4.31 4.35
C SER A 119 -11.85 5.31 4.46
N GLY A 120 -13.05 4.88 4.07
CA GLY A 120 -14.22 5.74 3.88
C GLY A 120 -14.32 6.33 2.48
N LEU A 121 -13.39 5.97 1.59
CA LEU A 121 -13.38 6.27 0.17
C LEU A 121 -12.76 5.11 -0.63
N PRO A 122 -13.05 4.99 -1.94
CA PRO A 122 -14.07 5.74 -2.69
C PRO A 122 -15.51 5.38 -2.27
N LYS A 123 -15.69 4.27 -1.54
CA LYS A 123 -16.99 3.84 -1.00
C LYS A 123 -17.04 4.26 0.48
N ARG A 124 -18.11 4.96 0.87
CA ARG A 124 -18.36 5.34 2.26
C ARG A 124 -18.74 4.09 3.06
N ASN A 125 -18.17 3.92 4.25
CA ASN A 125 -18.42 2.77 5.12
C ASN A 125 -18.90 3.19 6.54
N GLY A 126 -19.39 4.42 6.70
CA GLY A 126 -19.80 4.97 8.01
C GLY A 126 -18.61 5.03 8.97
N ASN A 127 -18.82 4.84 10.28
CA ASN A 127 -17.72 4.92 11.26
C ASN A 127 -16.65 3.81 11.14
N ARG A 128 -16.84 2.84 10.23
CA ARG A 128 -15.92 1.71 10.07
C ARG A 128 -14.55 2.14 9.54
N HIS A 129 -14.46 3.23 8.77
CA HIS A 129 -13.17 3.67 8.24
C HIS A 129 -12.08 3.84 9.30
N ALA A 130 -12.44 4.32 10.50
CA ALA A 130 -11.51 4.48 11.60
C ALA A 130 -11.11 3.14 12.20
N VAL A 131 -12.04 2.18 12.26
CA VAL A 131 -11.82 0.81 12.76
C VAL A 131 -10.89 0.05 11.83
N ASP A 132 -11.20 0.01 10.52
CA ASP A 132 -10.40 -0.68 9.51
C ASP A 132 -8.95 -0.13 9.49
N ILE A 133 -8.77 1.20 9.54
CA ILE A 133 -7.44 1.80 9.61
C ILE A 133 -6.71 1.53 10.93
N ALA A 134 -7.39 1.61 12.07
CA ALA A 134 -6.77 1.34 13.37
C ALA A 134 -6.33 -0.14 13.49
N SER A 135 -7.18 -1.07 13.05
CA SER A 135 -6.88 -2.50 13.02
C SER A 135 -5.73 -2.82 12.06
N MET A 136 -5.74 -2.24 10.86
CA MET A 136 -4.64 -2.36 9.90
C MET A 136 -3.32 -1.83 10.47
N ALA A 137 -3.34 -0.68 11.16
CA ALA A 137 -2.13 -0.11 11.76
C ALA A 137 -1.54 -1.01 12.85
N LEU A 138 -2.38 -1.65 13.67
CA LEU A 138 -1.94 -2.63 14.67
C LEU A 138 -1.30 -3.87 14.01
N ASP A 139 -1.87 -4.35 12.90
CA ASP A 139 -1.34 -5.50 12.15
C ASP A 139 0.00 -5.20 11.51
N ILE A 140 0.12 -4.04 10.85
CA ILE A 140 1.37 -3.56 10.26
C ILE A 140 2.44 -3.43 11.35
N LEU A 141 2.11 -2.81 12.48
CA LEU A 141 3.07 -2.62 13.56
C LEU A 141 3.50 -3.96 14.20
N THR A 142 2.59 -4.93 14.30
CA THR A 142 2.91 -6.29 14.75
C THR A 142 3.87 -6.99 13.79
N PHE A 143 3.63 -6.88 12.48
CA PHE A 143 4.52 -7.43 11.45
C PHE A 143 5.93 -6.82 11.53
N MET A 144 6.03 -5.51 11.71
CA MET A 144 7.32 -4.81 11.84
C MET A 144 8.14 -5.29 13.05
N GLY A 145 7.53 -5.90 14.06
CA GLY A 145 8.24 -6.52 15.17
C GLY A 145 9.05 -7.77 14.79
N SER A 146 8.74 -8.38 13.64
CA SER A 146 9.42 -9.58 13.11
C SER A 146 10.14 -9.35 11.78
N PHE A 147 10.06 -8.13 11.24
CA PHE A 147 10.65 -7.80 9.96
C PHE A 147 12.16 -7.56 10.09
N GLU A 148 12.93 -8.21 9.24
CA GLU A 148 14.39 -8.06 9.17
C GLU A 148 14.82 -7.74 7.74
N LEU A 149 15.84 -6.88 7.61
CA LEU A 149 16.43 -6.56 6.31
C LEU A 149 17.32 -7.69 5.82
N ALA A 150 17.00 -8.24 4.64
CA ALA A 150 17.82 -9.28 4.02
C ALA A 150 19.28 -8.85 3.80
N HIS A 151 19.50 -7.60 3.40
CA HIS A 151 20.83 -7.06 3.11
C HIS A 151 21.59 -6.56 4.36
N LEU A 152 20.88 -6.36 5.48
CA LEU A 152 21.39 -5.87 6.77
C LEU A 152 20.74 -6.65 7.94
N PRO A 153 21.03 -7.97 8.07
CA PRO A 153 20.41 -8.79 9.10
C PRO A 153 20.77 -8.29 10.50
N GLY A 154 19.77 -8.22 11.38
CA GLY A 154 19.91 -7.71 12.74
C GLY A 154 19.87 -6.18 12.89
N LEU A 155 19.76 -5.41 11.79
CA LEU A 155 19.45 -3.99 11.88
C LEU A 155 17.93 -3.82 12.06
N PRO A 156 17.47 -3.24 13.18
CA PRO A 156 16.04 -3.02 13.37
C PRO A 156 15.54 -1.92 12.43
N VAL A 157 14.44 -2.21 11.72
CA VAL A 157 13.71 -1.21 10.93
C VAL A 157 12.53 -0.72 11.75
N TRP A 158 12.46 0.58 11.98
CA TRP A 158 11.32 1.19 12.62
C TRP A 158 10.53 2.03 11.64
N ILE A 159 9.21 2.03 11.85
CA ILE A 159 8.31 2.95 11.20
C ILE A 159 7.70 3.88 12.23
N ARG A 160 7.35 5.08 11.79
CA ARG A 160 6.40 5.95 12.49
C ARG A 160 5.05 5.81 11.81
N ILE A 161 3.98 5.86 12.59
CA ILE A 161 2.61 5.77 12.08
C ILE A 161 1.82 6.96 12.60
N GLY A 162 1.14 7.65 11.71
CA GLY A 162 0.18 8.72 11.99
C GLY A 162 -1.20 8.40 11.44
N ILE A 163 -2.24 8.62 12.24
CA ILE A 163 -3.63 8.40 11.85
C ILE A 163 -4.45 9.66 12.14
N HIS A 164 -5.17 10.13 11.14
CA HIS A 164 -6.07 11.27 11.26
C HIS A 164 -7.38 11.04 10.52
N SER A 165 -8.48 11.47 11.14
CA SER A 165 -9.82 11.44 10.53
C SER A 165 -10.36 12.85 10.33
N GLY A 166 -10.99 13.09 9.18
CA GLY A 166 -11.59 14.36 8.80
C GLY A 166 -12.14 14.36 7.38
N PRO A 167 -12.61 15.52 6.89
CA PRO A 167 -13.13 15.65 5.53
C PRO A 167 -12.02 15.82 4.49
N CYS A 168 -12.22 15.25 3.29
CA CYS A 168 -11.40 15.52 2.10
C CYS A 168 -12.24 15.58 0.84
N ALA A 169 -11.71 16.26 -0.18
CA ALA A 169 -12.14 16.05 -1.55
C ALA A 169 -11.29 14.95 -2.18
N ALA A 170 -11.88 14.06 -2.97
CA ALA A 170 -11.14 13.07 -3.73
C ALA A 170 -11.58 13.08 -5.19
N GLY A 171 -10.64 12.84 -6.11
CA GLY A 171 -10.91 12.89 -7.54
C GLY A 171 -9.74 12.39 -8.37
N VAL A 172 -9.96 12.23 -9.67
CA VAL A 172 -8.91 11.79 -10.61
C VAL A 172 -8.18 13.00 -11.18
N VAL A 173 -6.86 13.00 -11.07
CA VAL A 173 -5.99 14.02 -11.66
C VAL A 173 -5.13 13.40 -12.76
N GLY A 174 -5.02 14.10 -13.87
CA GLY A 174 -4.23 13.70 -15.03
C GLY A 174 -5.05 12.96 -16.08
N ILE A 175 -4.83 13.32 -17.35
CA ILE A 175 -5.51 12.70 -18.50
C ILE A 175 -4.73 11.48 -19.00
N LYS A 176 -3.40 11.63 -19.12
CA LYS A 176 -2.50 10.56 -19.63
C LYS A 176 -2.16 9.51 -18.57
N MET A 177 -2.01 9.95 -17.33
CA MET A 177 -1.73 9.10 -16.16
C MET A 177 -2.73 9.47 -15.07
N PRO A 178 -3.95 8.93 -15.12
CA PRO A 178 -4.99 9.23 -14.14
C PRO A 178 -4.59 8.69 -12.77
N ARG A 179 -4.62 9.54 -11.76
CA ARG A 179 -4.33 9.19 -10.36
C ARG A 179 -5.49 9.59 -9.48
N TYR A 180 -5.97 8.69 -8.63
CA TYR A 180 -6.98 9.03 -7.64
C TYR A 180 -6.30 9.71 -6.45
N CYS A 181 -6.51 11.03 -6.34
CA CYS A 181 -5.82 11.86 -5.36
C CYS A 181 -6.79 12.38 -4.30
N LEU A 182 -6.30 12.48 -3.06
CA LEU A 182 -7.01 13.10 -1.95
C LEU A 182 -6.49 14.53 -1.75
N PHE A 183 -7.41 15.45 -1.54
CA PHE A 183 -7.14 16.86 -1.33
C PHE A 183 -7.79 17.36 -0.05
N GLY A 184 -7.09 18.27 0.62
CA GLY A 184 -7.57 18.92 1.82
C GLY A 184 -6.55 18.90 2.93
N ASP A 185 -6.83 19.71 3.94
CA ASP A 185 -5.95 19.89 5.10
C ASP A 185 -5.81 18.62 5.96
N MET A 186 -6.74 17.67 5.83
CA MET A 186 -6.63 16.39 6.54
C MET A 186 -5.40 15.58 6.12
N VAL A 187 -4.98 15.65 4.84
CA VAL A 187 -3.80 14.92 4.34
C VAL A 187 -2.54 15.48 4.99
N ASN A 188 -2.45 16.82 5.06
CA ASN A 188 -1.36 17.50 5.75
C ASN A 188 -1.36 17.18 7.24
N THR A 189 -2.53 17.19 7.88
CA THR A 189 -2.66 16.87 9.31
C THR A 189 -2.24 15.42 9.59
N ALA A 190 -2.65 14.45 8.75
CA ALA A 190 -2.22 13.05 8.86
C ALA A 190 -0.70 12.89 8.75
N SER A 191 -0.07 13.55 7.77
CA SER A 191 1.40 13.58 7.64
C SER A 191 2.07 14.22 8.87
N ARG A 192 1.45 15.23 9.51
CA ARG A 192 1.96 15.79 10.77
C ARG A 192 1.83 14.84 11.95
N MET A 193 0.76 14.04 12.00
CA MET A 193 0.63 12.97 13.00
C MET A 193 1.75 11.94 12.84
N GLU A 194 2.13 11.57 11.61
CA GLU A 194 3.26 10.66 11.41
C GLU A 194 4.59 11.31 11.83
N SER A 195 4.90 12.49 11.28
CA SER A 195 6.20 13.14 11.49
C SER A 195 6.47 13.59 12.94
N THR A 196 5.41 13.84 13.72
CA THR A 196 5.53 14.13 15.16
C THR A 196 5.37 12.89 16.03
N GLY A 197 5.18 11.73 15.42
CA GLY A 197 5.07 10.43 16.07
C GLY A 197 6.39 9.92 16.61
N LEU A 198 6.31 8.81 17.35
CA LEU A 198 7.48 8.09 17.85
C LEU A 198 7.66 6.78 17.08
N PRO A 199 8.90 6.27 16.94
CA PRO A 199 9.13 4.98 16.31
C PRO A 199 8.37 3.86 17.01
N LEU A 200 7.81 2.95 16.22
CA LEU A 200 7.02 1.81 16.70
C LEU A 200 5.82 2.20 17.58
N ARG A 201 5.26 3.38 17.32
CA ARG A 201 4.05 3.88 17.97
C ARG A 201 3.08 4.40 16.92
N ILE A 202 1.79 4.16 17.18
CA ILE A 202 0.69 4.63 16.34
C ILE A 202 0.15 5.92 16.93
N HIS A 203 0.47 7.05 16.30
CA HIS A 203 0.04 8.37 16.73
C HIS A 203 -1.34 8.70 16.15
N VAL A 204 -2.32 8.97 17.01
CA VAL A 204 -3.71 9.12 16.61
C VAL A 204 -4.28 10.47 17.05
N SER A 205 -5.02 11.13 16.15
CA SER A 205 -5.65 12.41 16.43
C SER A 205 -6.91 12.24 17.29
N GLN A 206 -7.29 13.30 18.00
CA GLN A 206 -8.54 13.34 18.77
C GLN A 206 -9.77 12.99 17.93
N SER A 207 -9.83 13.45 16.68
CA SER A 207 -10.94 13.18 15.76
C SER A 207 -11.13 11.67 15.53
N THR A 208 -10.06 10.94 15.26
CA THR A 208 -10.11 9.48 15.07
C THR A 208 -10.55 8.78 16.36
N ILE A 209 -10.02 9.15 17.52
CA ILE A 209 -10.43 8.57 18.81
C ILE A 209 -11.93 8.79 19.08
N ASN A 210 -12.47 9.96 18.72
CA ASN A 210 -13.89 10.24 18.87
C ASN A 210 -14.76 9.31 18.01
N ILE A 211 -14.30 8.95 16.81
CA ILE A 211 -15.00 8.02 15.93
C ILE A 211 -14.89 6.60 16.48
N LEU A 212 -13.70 6.17 16.90
CA LEU A 212 -13.50 4.85 17.53
C LEU A 212 -14.39 4.67 18.76
N LYS A 213 -14.55 5.69 19.61
CA LYS A 213 -15.47 5.68 20.77
C LYS A 213 -16.94 5.48 20.41
N ARG A 214 -17.35 5.84 19.19
CA ARG A 214 -18.73 5.65 18.70
C ARG A 214 -18.95 4.24 18.13
N THR A 215 -17.89 3.44 17.99
CA THR A 215 -17.96 2.08 17.44
C THR A 215 -18.10 1.05 18.55
N GLY A 216 -18.54 -0.17 18.22
CA GLY A 216 -18.61 -1.28 19.18
C GLY A 216 -17.24 -1.90 19.52
N CYS A 217 -16.18 -1.52 18.81
CA CYS A 217 -14.84 -2.06 18.99
C CYS A 217 -14.13 -1.42 20.19
N ARG A 218 -13.45 -2.24 21.00
CA ARG A 218 -12.74 -1.80 22.20
C ARG A 218 -11.25 -1.61 21.90
N PHE A 219 -10.92 -0.45 21.37
CA PHE A 219 -9.53 -0.04 21.18
C PHE A 219 -8.92 0.52 22.47
N GLU A 220 -7.67 0.16 22.72
CA GLU A 220 -6.86 0.63 23.84
C GLU A 220 -5.97 1.76 23.35
N TYR A 221 -6.01 2.89 24.08
CA TYR A 221 -5.23 4.07 23.74
C TYR A 221 -4.85 4.86 24.98
N GLU A 222 -3.72 5.55 24.89
CA GLU A 222 -3.15 6.37 25.96
C GLU A 222 -3.07 7.83 25.52
N ILE A 223 -3.23 8.76 26.46
CA ILE A 223 -3.04 10.19 26.17
C ILE A 223 -1.55 10.43 25.99
N ARG A 224 -1.14 10.94 24.83
CA ARG A 224 0.22 11.42 24.60
C ARG A 224 0.45 12.75 25.31
N GLY A 225 -0.56 13.62 25.26
CA GLY A 225 -0.50 15.00 25.73
C GLY A 225 -0.63 16.00 24.58
N GLU A 226 -0.26 17.25 24.86
CA GLU A 226 -0.31 18.36 23.92
C GLU A 226 0.78 18.24 22.84
N THR A 227 0.38 18.27 21.58
CA THR A 227 1.27 18.22 20.41
C THR A 227 0.98 19.42 19.52
N PHE A 228 2.03 20.17 19.17
CA PHE A 228 1.91 21.29 18.25
C PHE A 228 1.87 20.77 16.81
N LEU A 229 0.74 21.00 16.13
CA LEU A 229 0.55 20.67 14.72
C LEU A 229 0.52 21.98 13.92
N LYS A 230 1.50 22.16 13.02
CA LYS A 230 1.59 23.37 12.18
C LYS A 230 0.29 23.58 11.41
N GLY A 231 -0.33 24.75 11.58
CA GLY A 231 -1.61 25.12 10.94
C GLY A 231 -2.86 24.77 11.75
N LYS A 232 -2.76 23.87 12.75
CA LYS A 232 -3.86 23.52 13.67
C LYS A 232 -3.67 24.05 15.09
N GLY A 233 -2.43 24.39 15.46
CA GLY A 233 -2.06 24.77 16.82
C GLY A 233 -1.82 23.54 17.69
N THR A 234 -1.90 23.72 19.00
CA THR A 234 -1.69 22.66 19.98
C THR A 234 -2.96 21.82 20.13
N GLN A 235 -2.83 20.50 19.98
CA GLN A 235 -3.94 19.56 20.15
C GLN A 235 -3.53 18.40 21.05
N ILE A 236 -4.49 17.89 21.83
CA ILE A 236 -4.31 16.65 22.58
C ILE A 236 -4.37 15.49 21.59
N THR A 237 -3.37 14.61 21.66
CA THR A 237 -3.27 13.44 20.80
C THR A 237 -3.03 12.18 21.62
N TYR A 238 -3.09 11.02 20.96
CA TYR A 238 -3.15 9.73 21.61
C TYR A 238 -2.19 8.72 20.98
N TRP A 239 -1.77 7.75 21.76
CA TRP A 239 -1.11 6.54 21.28
C TRP A 239 -2.13 5.41 21.23
N LEU A 240 -2.29 4.77 20.08
CA LEU A 240 -3.05 3.52 20.00
C LEU A 240 -2.14 2.36 20.40
N THR A 241 -2.57 1.59 21.40
CA THR A 241 -1.76 0.54 22.05
C THR A 241 -2.30 -0.88 21.86
N GLY A 242 -3.56 -1.04 21.45
CA GLY A 242 -4.11 -2.36 21.21
C GLY A 242 -5.61 -2.39 20.97
N GLU A 243 -6.16 -3.59 20.97
CA GLU A 243 -7.60 -3.87 20.89
C GLU A 243 -7.93 -5.03 21.83
N THR A 244 -8.86 -4.85 22.76
CA THR A 244 -9.10 -5.78 23.90
C THR A 244 -9.48 -7.21 23.47
N HIS A 245 -10.03 -7.39 22.27
CA HIS A 245 -10.41 -8.71 21.74
C HIS A 245 -9.36 -9.32 20.81
N ARG A 246 -8.22 -8.64 20.59
CA ARG A 246 -7.20 -9.04 19.64
C ARG A 246 -5.84 -9.10 20.33
N ASN A 247 -5.20 -10.27 20.26
CA ASN A 247 -3.90 -10.46 20.90
C ASN A 247 -2.77 -9.90 20.00
N CYS A 248 -2.66 -8.57 19.92
CA CYS A 248 -1.61 -7.88 19.17
C CYS A 248 -0.41 -7.64 20.10
N LYS A 249 0.66 -8.45 19.96
CA LYS A 249 1.92 -8.17 20.65
C LYS A 249 2.67 -7.08 19.91
N LEU A 250 2.41 -5.82 20.26
CA LEU A 250 3.12 -4.70 19.66
C LEU A 250 4.60 -4.71 20.11
N PRO A 251 5.54 -4.39 19.20
CA PRO A 251 6.93 -4.25 19.57
C PRO A 251 7.12 -3.11 20.58
N ALA A 252 8.04 -3.30 21.52
CA ALA A 252 8.38 -2.27 22.50
C ALA A 252 9.03 -1.08 21.76
N PRO A 253 8.63 0.16 22.07
CA PRO A 253 9.25 1.32 21.45
C PRO A 253 10.67 1.46 21.99
N PRO A 254 11.60 2.03 21.22
CA PRO A 254 12.86 2.47 21.80
C PRO A 254 12.59 3.57 22.84
N SER A 255 13.30 3.54 23.98
CA SER A 255 13.22 4.62 24.97
C SER A 255 13.72 5.94 24.36
N ALA A 256 13.28 7.08 24.89
CA ALA A 256 13.62 8.40 24.32
C ALA A 256 15.13 8.68 24.29
N GLU A 257 15.86 8.28 25.33
CA GLU A 257 17.33 8.37 25.38
C GLU A 257 17.99 7.43 24.37
N ASN A 258 17.42 6.23 24.19
CA ASN A 258 17.89 5.30 23.17
C ASN A 258 17.64 5.91 21.80
N LEU A 259 16.48 6.49 21.50
CA LEU A 259 16.18 7.05 20.18
C LEU A 259 17.19 8.11 19.70
N GLN A 260 17.59 9.03 20.59
CA GLN A 260 18.55 10.09 20.24
C GLN A 260 19.95 9.53 19.98
N ARG A 261 20.40 8.59 20.82
CA ARG A 261 21.67 7.87 20.61
C ARG A 261 21.63 7.00 19.36
N LEU A 262 20.50 6.34 19.14
CA LEU A 262 20.28 5.39 18.07
C LEU A 262 20.21 6.09 16.71
N GLN A 263 19.69 7.31 16.62
CA GLN A 263 19.81 8.13 15.40
C GLN A 263 21.25 8.52 15.09
N ALA A 264 22.06 8.84 16.11
CA ALA A 264 23.48 9.16 15.96
C ALA A 264 24.32 7.92 15.61
N ASP A 265 24.01 6.78 16.23
CA ASP A 265 24.72 5.51 16.10
C ASP A 265 24.18 4.65 14.95
N PHE A 266 23.06 5.04 14.32
CA PHE A 266 22.42 4.27 13.23
C PHE A 266 23.38 4.06 12.07
N ALA A 267 24.07 5.12 11.67
CA ALA A 267 25.08 5.06 10.62
C ALA A 267 26.21 4.07 11.00
N GLN A 268 26.65 4.08 12.27
CA GLN A 268 27.71 3.20 12.75
C GLN A 268 27.24 1.73 12.80
N MET A 269 25.99 1.47 13.18
CA MET A 269 25.40 0.13 13.14
C MET A 269 25.31 -0.41 11.71
N ILE A 270 24.91 0.43 10.75
CA ILE A 270 24.88 0.05 9.34
C ILE A 270 26.30 -0.28 8.86
N ILE A 271 27.28 0.59 9.12
CA ILE A 271 28.68 0.36 8.74
C ILE A 271 29.19 -0.96 9.35
N THR A 272 28.97 -1.19 10.64
CA THR A 272 29.40 -2.42 11.34
C THR A 272 28.75 -3.67 10.73
N SER A 273 27.48 -3.58 10.34
CA SER A 273 26.75 -4.69 9.71
C SER A 273 27.28 -4.98 8.30
N LEU A 274 27.60 -3.94 7.53
CA LEU A 274 28.24 -4.05 6.22
C LEU A 274 29.67 -4.61 6.31
N GLU A 275 30.44 -4.22 7.32
CA GLU A 275 31.77 -4.77 7.58
C GLU A 275 31.70 -6.26 7.95
N LYS A 276 30.79 -6.64 8.85
CA LYS A 276 30.52 -8.06 9.18
C LYS A 276 30.21 -8.87 7.93
N ARG A 277 29.37 -8.35 7.02
CA ARG A 277 29.04 -9.00 5.74
C ARG A 277 30.27 -9.19 4.84
N LYS A 278 31.17 -8.21 4.77
CA LYS A 278 32.44 -8.33 4.03
C LYS A 278 33.36 -9.39 4.66
N SER A 279 33.40 -9.47 5.98
CA SER A 279 34.20 -10.46 6.72
C SER A 279 33.65 -11.88 6.63
N SER A 280 32.34 -12.05 6.54
CA SER A 280 31.68 -13.36 6.45
C SER A 280 31.64 -13.95 5.04
N GLY A 281 32.24 -13.28 4.04
CA GLY A 281 32.34 -13.80 2.67
C GLY A 281 30.99 -13.97 1.99
N TYR A 282 29.94 -13.30 2.48
CA TYR A 282 28.61 -13.33 1.87
C TYR A 282 28.66 -12.54 0.56
N GLN A 283 29.01 -13.24 -0.53
CA GLN A 283 28.67 -12.78 -1.87
C GLN A 283 27.15 -12.65 -1.90
N SER A 284 26.64 -11.42 -1.95
CA SER A 284 25.32 -11.25 -2.54
C SER A 284 25.37 -11.95 -3.88
N ALA A 285 24.44 -12.88 -4.09
CA ALA A 285 24.18 -13.42 -5.40
C ALA A 285 23.64 -12.27 -6.29
N SER A 286 24.56 -11.43 -6.74
CA SER A 286 24.39 -10.53 -7.88
C SER A 286 25.19 -11.11 -9.03
N GLN A 287 25.03 -12.41 -9.29
CA GLN A 287 24.97 -12.85 -10.67
C GLN A 287 23.57 -12.46 -11.13
N GLY A 288 23.49 -11.50 -12.05
CA GLY A 288 22.23 -11.13 -12.66
C GLY A 288 21.63 -12.38 -13.29
N SER A 289 20.57 -12.90 -12.68
CA SER A 289 19.58 -13.66 -13.40
C SER A 289 18.81 -12.64 -14.24
N SER A 290 19.26 -12.47 -15.48
CA SER A 290 18.27 -12.38 -16.54
C SER A 290 17.38 -13.62 -16.38
N ASN A 291 16.05 -13.42 -16.34
CA ASN A 291 14.98 -14.40 -16.06
C ASN A 291 14.70 -14.49 -14.54
N ASP A 292 13.52 -14.24 -13.99
CA ASP A 292 12.16 -14.22 -14.51
C ASP A 292 11.42 -13.09 -13.78
N TRP A 293 10.98 -12.05 -14.49
CA TRP A 293 9.86 -11.26 -14.01
C TRP A 293 8.63 -12.12 -14.25
N ASP A 294 8.39 -13.10 -13.38
CA ASP A 294 7.12 -13.80 -13.33
C ASP A 294 6.07 -12.82 -12.79
N LEU A 295 5.68 -11.93 -13.70
CA LEU A 295 4.34 -11.38 -13.77
C LEU A 295 3.41 -12.59 -13.95
N GLU A 296 3.11 -13.29 -12.86
CA GLU A 296 2.05 -14.33 -12.81
C GLU A 296 0.70 -13.79 -13.33
N TYR A 297 0.57 -12.46 -13.49
CA TYR A 297 -0.57 -11.81 -14.11
C TYR A 297 -0.54 -11.76 -15.65
N LEU A 298 0.61 -12.02 -16.30
CA LEU A 298 0.81 -11.89 -17.75
C LEU A 298 1.15 -13.21 -18.46
N GLN A 299 1.57 -14.26 -17.77
CA GLN A 299 1.82 -15.54 -18.40
C GLN A 299 0.56 -16.43 -18.45
N LEU A 300 -0.25 -16.25 -19.50
CA LEU A 300 -1.08 -17.34 -20.04
C LEU A 300 -1.10 -17.22 -21.58
N ASN A 301 -0.36 -18.13 -22.22
CA ASN A 301 -0.28 -18.48 -23.63
C ASN A 301 0.11 -17.40 -24.65
N SER A 302 1.42 -17.28 -24.87
CA SER A 302 2.05 -16.81 -26.11
C SER A 302 2.78 -17.96 -26.82
N SER A 303 2.12 -19.10 -26.98
CA SER A 303 2.49 -20.12 -27.97
C SER A 303 1.35 -20.26 -28.98
N ASP A 304 1.67 -20.02 -30.26
CA ASP A 304 0.87 -20.20 -31.49
C ASP A 304 0.57 -18.95 -32.33
N ILE A 305 1.56 -18.07 -32.56
CA ILE A 305 1.51 -17.11 -33.70
C ILE A 305 2.79 -17.19 -34.55
N LEU A 306 3.21 -18.41 -34.90
CA LEU A 306 4.28 -18.66 -35.88
C LEU A 306 3.84 -19.69 -36.92
N SER A 307 2.74 -19.41 -37.61
CA SER A 307 2.51 -19.93 -38.96
C SER A 307 1.39 -19.13 -39.60
N THR A 308 1.73 -18.35 -40.63
CA THR A 308 0.95 -18.00 -41.84
C THR A 308 1.31 -16.58 -42.28
N TYR A 309 2.49 -16.45 -42.89
CA TYR A 309 2.74 -15.44 -43.91
C TYR A 309 3.39 -16.16 -45.10
N LEU A 310 2.55 -16.52 -46.06
CA LEU A 310 2.86 -16.68 -47.49
C LEU A 310 1.96 -15.70 -48.23
#